data_AF-A0A353D5J7-F1
#
_entry.id   AF-A0A353D5J7-F1
#
_cell.length_a   1.000
_cell.length_b   1.000
_cell.length_c   1.000
_cell.angle_alpha   90.00
_cell.angle_beta   90.00
_cell.angle_gamma   90.00
#
_symmetry.space_group_name_H-M   'P 1'
#
loop_
_entity.id
_entity.type
_entity.pdbx_description
1 polymer ?
#
loop_
_entity_poly.entity_id
_entity_poly.type
_entity_poly.pdbx_seq_one_letter_code
_entity_poly.pdbx_strand_id
1 'polypeptide(L)'
;MKRDIGFWVLQGFGWIFLIYLIYAQAIPAFDYEIGVAMGTQESSEMITEVGAAFWYGFAFGDLVTYIPLLMMGLIGYWLDKMWGRILLAAALGITIYWPIVCLAAVVAARDSAGWNLTDETSFWIVLPIITLWGIWGLWHISRKDVVS
;
A
#
# COMPACT_ATOMS: atom_id res chain seq x y z
N MET A 1 -13.60 7.55 -21.66
CA MET A 1 -14.13 7.68 -20.28
C MET A 1 -14.23 9.15 -19.88
N LYS A 2 -15.34 9.59 -19.27
CA LYS A 2 -15.46 10.95 -18.73
C LYS A 2 -14.59 11.07 -17.47
N ARG A 3 -13.68 12.06 -17.44
CA ARG A 3 -12.81 12.35 -16.29
C ARG A 3 -13.60 13.11 -15.23
N ASP A 4 -14.48 12.37 -14.56
CA ASP A 4 -15.29 12.85 -13.44
C ASP A 4 -14.47 13.02 -12.16
N ILE A 5 -15.10 13.53 -11.11
CA ILE A 5 -14.46 13.73 -9.81
C ILE A 5 -13.89 12.40 -9.28
N GLY A 6 -14.61 11.29 -9.46
CA GLY A 6 -14.15 9.97 -9.04
C GLY A 6 -12.86 9.53 -9.74
N PHE A 7 -12.73 9.79 -11.04
CA PHE A 7 -11.48 9.56 -11.77
C PHE A 7 -10.32 10.36 -11.16
N TRP A 8 -10.53 11.64 -10.86
CA TRP A 8 -9.47 12.50 -10.32
C TRP A 8 -9.11 12.16 -8.88
N VAL A 9 -10.08 11.77 -8.05
CA VAL A 9 -9.80 11.27 -6.70
C VAL A 9 -8.99 9.97 -6.78
N LEU A 10 -9.38 9.02 -7.63
CA LEU A 10 -8.64 7.76 -7.76
C LEU A 10 -7.22 7.97 -8.31
N GLN A 11 -7.07 8.80 -9.35
CA GLN A 11 -5.75 9.09 -9.93
C GLN A 11 -4.88 9.92 -9.00
N GLY A 12 -5.41 11.00 -8.43
CA GLY A 12 -4.65 11.91 -7.57
C GLY A 12 -4.09 11.18 -6.35
N PHE A 13 -4.95 10.50 -5.58
CA PHE A 13 -4.49 9.70 -4.45
C PHE A 13 -3.62 8.54 -4.89
N GLY A 14 -3.91 7.88 -6.01
CA GLY A 14 -3.10 6.78 -6.53
C GLY A 14 -1.67 7.19 -6.86
N TRP A 15 -1.46 8.34 -7.51
CA TRP A 15 -0.11 8.85 -7.81
C TRP A 15 0.64 9.30 -6.57
N ILE A 16 -0.04 9.98 -5.63
CA ILE A 16 0.57 10.36 -4.34
C ILE A 16 1.00 9.11 -3.58
N PHE A 17 0.13 8.10 -3.53
CA PHE A 17 0.42 6.85 -2.85
C PHE A 17 1.55 6.07 -3.53
N LEU A 18 1.59 6.02 -4.86
CA LEU A 18 2.70 5.40 -5.60
C LEU A 18 4.05 6.07 -5.28
N ILE A 19 4.11 7.40 -5.27
CA ILE A 19 5.33 8.13 -4.92
C ILE A 19 5.76 7.80 -3.49
N TYR A 20 4.79 7.76 -2.57
CA TYR A 20 5.06 7.37 -1.19
C TYR A 20 5.59 5.93 -1.10
N LEU A 21 5.01 4.97 -1.82
CA LEU A 21 5.50 3.58 -1.83
C LEU A 21 6.91 3.45 -2.41
N ILE A 22 7.23 4.19 -3.47
CA ILE A 22 8.60 4.24 -4.00
C ILE A 22 9.56 4.75 -2.93
N TYR A 23 9.19 5.82 -2.22
CA TYR A 23 10.02 6.37 -1.16
C TYR A 23 10.15 5.40 0.04
N ALA A 24 9.03 4.87 0.53
CA ALA A 24 8.94 4.14 1.79
C ALA A 24 9.24 2.64 1.68
N GLN A 25 9.11 2.04 0.49
CA GLN A 25 9.28 0.59 0.26
C GLN A 25 10.38 0.26 -0.73
N ALA A 26 10.52 1.00 -1.84
CA ALA A 26 11.58 0.69 -2.80
C ALA A 26 12.97 0.96 -2.22
N ILE A 27 13.16 2.04 -1.47
CA ILE A 27 14.45 2.34 -0.82
C ILE A 27 14.80 1.25 0.22
N PRO A 28 13.91 0.89 1.17
CA PRO A 28 14.25 -0.10 2.18
C PRO A 28 14.39 -1.54 1.67
N ALA A 29 13.84 -1.83 0.49
CA ALA A 29 14.07 -3.11 -0.20
C ALA A 29 15.53 -3.30 -0.63
N PHE A 30 16.30 -2.21 -0.82
CA PHE A 30 17.74 -2.27 -1.08
C PHE A 30 18.57 -2.21 0.20
N ASP A 31 18.15 -1.37 1.16
CA ASP A 31 18.80 -1.23 2.46
C ASP A 31 17.77 -0.88 3.54
N TYR A 32 17.42 -1.87 4.36
CA TYR A 32 16.38 -1.74 5.38
C TYR A 32 16.74 -0.67 6.43
N GLU A 33 18.02 -0.54 6.77
CA GLU A 33 18.50 0.42 7.78
C GLU A 33 18.33 1.86 7.31
N ILE A 34 18.43 2.11 5.99
CA ILE A 34 18.08 3.41 5.41
C ILE A 34 16.59 3.72 5.65
N GLY A 35 15.71 2.71 5.50
CA GLY A 35 14.29 2.85 5.80
C GLY A 35 13.99 3.18 7.26
N VAL A 36 14.72 2.54 8.18
CA VAL A 36 14.65 2.85 9.62
C VAL A 36 15.12 4.28 9.88
N ALA A 37 16.24 4.69 9.30
CA ALA A 37 16.77 6.05 9.45
C ALA A 37 15.83 7.13 8.86
N MET A 38 15.05 6.79 7.84
CA MET A 38 14.02 7.66 7.24
C MET A 38 12.70 7.68 8.03
N GLY A 39 12.54 6.80 9.03
CA GLY A 39 11.30 6.62 9.77
C GLY A 39 10.17 6.01 8.95
N THR A 40 10.49 5.30 7.85
CA THR A 40 9.50 4.60 7.02
C THR A 40 9.41 3.10 7.34
N GLN A 41 10.35 2.58 8.12
CA GLN A 41 10.40 1.20 8.60
C GLN A 41 10.69 1.17 10.10
N GLU A 42 10.25 0.11 10.77
CA GLU A 42 10.49 -0.09 12.19
C GLU A 42 11.81 -0.85 12.42
N SER A 43 12.57 -0.47 13.44
CA SER A 43 13.83 -1.14 13.77
C SER A 43 13.62 -2.52 14.39
N SER A 44 14.63 -3.39 14.30
CA SER A 44 14.60 -4.70 14.94
C SER A 44 14.56 -4.63 16.48
N GLU A 45 14.97 -3.52 17.09
CA GLU A 45 14.79 -3.33 18.55
C GLU A 45 13.32 -3.10 18.92
N MET A 46 12.51 -2.56 17.99
CA MET A 46 11.08 -2.33 18.19
C MET A 46 10.22 -3.52 17.81
N ILE A 47 10.56 -4.22 16.73
CA ILE A 47 9.71 -5.30 16.17
C ILE A 47 10.38 -6.67 16.09
N THR A 48 11.51 -6.88 16.77
CA THR A 48 12.39 -8.06 16.67
C THR A 48 13.07 -8.23 15.30
N GLU A 49 14.14 -9.02 15.25
CA GLU A 49 14.82 -9.37 13.99
C GLU A 49 13.88 -10.08 13.00
N VAL A 50 13.01 -10.94 13.50
CA VAL A 50 12.04 -11.67 12.68
C VAL A 50 11.00 -10.69 12.11
N GLY A 51 10.48 -9.77 12.92
CA GLY A 51 9.54 -8.75 12.44
C GLY A 51 10.18 -7.85 11.38
N ALA A 52 11.43 -7.41 11.59
CA ALA A 52 12.18 -6.64 10.61
C ALA A 52 12.35 -7.41 9.29
N ALA A 53 12.65 -8.72 9.36
CA ALA A 53 12.72 -9.56 8.17
C ALA A 53 11.37 -9.67 7.43
N PHE A 54 10.25 -9.75 8.15
CA PHE A 54 8.91 -9.72 7.55
C PHE A 54 8.60 -8.38 6.89
N TRP A 55 8.94 -7.26 7.53
CA TRP A 55 8.73 -5.90 6.99
C TRP A 55 9.61 -5.66 5.75
N TYR A 56 10.85 -6.10 5.78
CA TYR A 56 11.70 -6.16 4.60
C TYR A 56 11.06 -7.00 3.48
N GLY A 57 10.48 -8.15 3.82
CA GLY A 57 9.75 -8.99 2.87
C GLY A 57 8.59 -8.25 2.18
N PHE A 58 7.83 -7.44 2.92
CA PHE A 58 6.81 -6.56 2.34
C PHE A 58 7.43 -5.50 1.42
N ALA A 59 8.48 -4.81 1.86
CA ALA A 59 9.16 -3.80 1.05
C ALA A 59 9.66 -4.37 -0.28
N PHE A 60 10.28 -5.55 -0.24
CA PHE A 60 10.76 -6.25 -1.43
C PHE A 60 9.61 -6.72 -2.32
N GLY A 61 8.56 -7.30 -1.74
CA GLY A 61 7.36 -7.71 -2.47
C GLY A 61 6.69 -6.52 -3.17
N ASP A 62 6.66 -5.37 -2.52
CA ASP A 62 6.13 -4.14 -3.06
C ASP A 62 6.97 -3.62 -4.23
N LEU A 63 8.30 -3.62 -4.09
CA LEU A 63 9.22 -3.22 -5.15
C LEU A 63 9.03 -4.05 -6.42
N VAL A 64 8.97 -5.38 -6.29
CA VAL A 64 8.96 -6.27 -7.46
C VAL A 64 7.58 -6.50 -8.04
N THR A 65 6.52 -6.35 -7.24
CA THR A 65 5.15 -6.65 -7.66
C THR A 65 4.22 -5.46 -7.55
N TYR A 66 4.03 -4.92 -6.35
CA TYR A 66 2.94 -3.98 -6.10
C TYR A 66 3.15 -2.62 -6.79
N ILE A 67 4.33 -2.03 -6.65
CA ILE A 67 4.69 -0.75 -7.25
C ILE A 67 4.58 -0.80 -8.78
N PRO A 68 5.17 -1.77 -9.51
CA PRO A 68 4.98 -1.91 -10.95
C PRO A 68 3.52 -2.07 -11.35
N LEU A 69 2.76 -2.88 -10.60
CA LEU A 69 1.35 -3.15 -10.87
C LEU A 69 0.50 -1.89 -10.71
N LEU A 70 0.69 -1.15 -9.62
CA LEU A 70 -0.01 0.10 -9.35
C LEU A 70 0.35 1.16 -10.40
N MET A 71 1.63 1.32 -10.72
CA MET A 71 2.10 2.26 -11.74
C MET A 71 1.46 1.96 -13.10
N MET A 72 1.54 0.72 -13.58
CA MET A 72 0.92 0.33 -14.84
C MET A 72 -0.60 0.49 -14.81
N GLY A 73 -1.24 0.12 -13.69
CA GLY A 73 -2.68 0.31 -13.47
C GLY A 73 -3.10 1.78 -13.61
N LEU A 74 -2.39 2.70 -12.95
CA LEU A 74 -2.68 4.14 -13.01
C LEU A 74 -2.48 4.70 -14.42
N ILE A 75 -1.38 4.33 -15.10
CA ILE A 75 -1.10 4.75 -16.49
C ILE A 75 -2.18 4.22 -17.43
N GLY A 76 -2.46 2.91 -17.39
CA GLY A 76 -3.45 2.30 -18.27
C GLY A 76 -4.87 2.83 -18.02
N TYR A 77 -5.23 3.08 -16.76
CA TYR A 77 -6.52 3.68 -16.42
C TYR A 77 -6.63 5.13 -16.90
N TRP A 78 -5.52 5.89 -16.83
CA TRP A 78 -5.45 7.25 -17.36
C TRP A 78 -5.64 7.31 -18.89
N LEU A 79 -5.09 6.31 -19.58
CA LEU A 79 -5.18 6.11 -21.03
C LEU A 79 -6.48 5.41 -21.47
N ASP A 80 -7.39 5.13 -20.54
CA ASP A 80 -8.66 4.44 -20.76
C ASP A 80 -8.51 3.08 -21.45
N LYS A 81 -7.49 2.31 -21.06
CA LYS A 81 -7.24 0.95 -21.56
C LYS A 81 -7.80 -0.09 -20.59
N MET A 82 -8.40 -1.14 -21.15
CA MET A 82 -8.98 -2.25 -20.36
C MET A 82 -7.94 -2.92 -19.46
N TRP A 83 -6.73 -3.18 -19.98
CA TRP A 83 -5.63 -3.73 -19.17
C TRP A 83 -5.31 -2.84 -17.97
N GLY A 84 -5.39 -1.51 -18.12
CA GLY A 84 -5.18 -0.56 -17.04
C GLY A 84 -6.20 -0.69 -15.92
N ARG A 85 -7.48 -0.88 -16.26
CA ARG A 85 -8.55 -1.14 -15.27
C ARG A 85 -8.30 -2.43 -14.50
N ILE A 86 -7.89 -3.50 -15.19
CA ILE A 86 -7.61 -4.80 -14.58
C ILE A 86 -6.41 -4.70 -13.62
N LEU A 87 -5.30 -4.11 -14.07
CA LEU A 87 -4.10 -3.95 -13.24
C LEU A 87 -4.36 -3.02 -12.06
N LEU A 88 -5.11 -1.92 -12.26
CA LEU A 88 -5.48 -1.03 -11.17
C LEU A 88 -6.41 -1.72 -10.17
N ALA A 89 -7.36 -2.55 -10.62
CA ALA A 89 -8.19 -3.36 -9.73
C ALA A 89 -7.34 -4.33 -8.89
N ALA A 90 -6.39 -5.02 -9.51
CA ALA A 90 -5.49 -5.92 -8.80
C ALA A 90 -4.64 -5.16 -7.77
N ALA A 91 -4.09 -4.00 -8.16
CA ALA A 91 -3.33 -3.13 -7.26
C ALA A 91 -4.18 -2.66 -6.07
N LEU A 92 -5.42 -2.23 -6.30
CA LEU A 92 -6.35 -1.83 -5.22
C LEU A 92 -6.71 -3.01 -4.31
N GLY A 93 -6.79 -4.23 -4.85
CA GLY A 93 -6.93 -5.45 -4.04
C GLY A 93 -5.77 -5.62 -3.05
N ILE A 94 -4.54 -5.42 -3.51
CA ILE A 94 -3.35 -5.41 -2.64
C ILE A 94 -3.45 -4.26 -1.63
N THR A 95 -3.84 -3.05 -2.07
CA THR A 95 -4.05 -1.87 -1.20
C THR A 95 -5.02 -2.14 -0.05
N ILE A 96 -6.00 -3.01 -0.23
CA ILE A 96 -6.96 -3.38 0.81
C ILE A 96 -6.37 -4.47 1.71
N TYR A 97 -5.68 -5.44 1.12
CA TYR A 97 -5.14 -6.60 1.83
C TYR A 97 -4.01 -6.23 2.79
N TRP A 98 -2.98 -5.54 2.30
CA TRP A 98 -1.75 -5.32 3.09
C TRP A 98 -1.97 -4.53 4.38
N PRO A 99 -2.79 -3.45 4.43
CA PRO A 99 -3.00 -2.70 5.67
C PRO A 99 -3.74 -3.54 6.72
N ILE A 100 -4.66 -4.41 6.28
CA ILE A 100 -5.37 -5.34 7.18
C ILE A 100 -4.38 -6.34 7.79
N VAL A 101 -3.46 -6.88 6.99
CA VAL A 101 -2.42 -7.79 7.49
C VAL A 101 -1.51 -7.09 8.48
N CYS A 102 -1.05 -5.87 8.18
CA CYS A 102 -0.21 -5.09 9.10
C CYS A 102 -0.92 -4.79 10.42
N LEU A 103 -2.18 -4.36 10.39
CA LEU A 103 -2.98 -4.14 11.60
C LEU A 103 -3.13 -5.44 12.42
N ALA A 104 -3.44 -6.56 11.75
CA ALA A 104 -3.56 -7.84 12.42
C ALA A 104 -2.23 -8.29 13.06
N ALA A 105 -1.11 -8.10 12.36
CA ALA A 105 0.22 -8.43 12.85
C ALA A 105 0.60 -7.59 14.08
N VAL A 106 0.39 -6.27 14.02
CA VAL A 106 0.63 -5.37 15.15
C VAL A 106 -0.18 -5.80 16.37
N VAL A 107 -1.49 -6.03 16.20
CA VAL A 107 -2.36 -6.50 17.29
C VAL A 107 -1.90 -7.84 17.87
N ALA A 108 -1.54 -8.80 17.02
CA ALA A 108 -1.14 -10.13 17.45
C ALA A 108 0.23 -10.14 18.16
N ALA A 109 1.10 -9.17 17.88
CA ALA A 109 2.46 -9.13 18.40
C ALA A 109 2.63 -8.32 19.69
N ARG A 110 1.64 -7.52 20.12
CA ARG A 110 1.72 -6.59 21.27
C ARG A 110 2.31 -7.18 22.55
N ASP A 111 1.99 -8.43 22.87
CA ASP A 111 2.42 -9.09 24.11
C ASP A 111 3.55 -10.11 23.87
N SER A 112 4.16 -10.11 22.67
CA SER A 112 5.24 -11.02 22.32
C SER A 112 6.58 -10.54 22.86
N ALA A 113 7.45 -11.48 23.23
CA ALA A 113 8.76 -11.17 23.77
C ALA A 113 9.62 -10.41 22.73
N GLY A 114 10.13 -9.23 23.13
CA GLY A 114 10.97 -8.39 22.27
C GLY A 114 10.19 -7.43 21.36
N TRP A 115 8.85 -7.44 21.39
CA TRP A 115 8.02 -6.46 20.71
C TRP A 115 7.81 -5.23 21.59
N ASN A 116 8.38 -4.09 21.17
CA ASN A 116 8.40 -2.84 21.93
C ASN A 116 7.81 -1.66 21.14
N LEU A 117 6.97 -1.92 20.14
CA LEU A 117 6.29 -0.87 19.39
C LEU A 117 5.28 -0.16 20.32
N THR A 118 5.62 1.06 20.76
CA THR A 118 4.83 1.79 21.76
C THR A 118 3.81 2.77 21.15
N ASP A 119 4.08 3.31 19.96
CA ASP A 119 3.17 4.19 19.23
C ASP A 119 2.65 3.51 17.97
N GLU A 120 1.40 3.05 18.04
CA GLU A 120 0.71 2.44 16.90
C GLU A 120 -0.26 3.43 16.21
N THR A 121 -0.27 4.71 16.60
CA THR A 121 -1.30 5.67 16.16
C THR A 121 -1.38 5.76 14.64
N SER A 122 -0.22 5.78 13.98
CA SER A 122 -0.10 5.80 12.52
C SER A 122 -0.74 4.57 11.88
N PHE A 123 -0.56 3.37 12.47
CA PHE A 123 -1.19 2.14 11.97
C PHE A 123 -2.71 2.24 12.06
N TRP A 124 -3.25 2.69 13.19
CA TRP A 124 -4.69 2.77 13.44
C TRP A 124 -5.43 3.86 12.65
N ILE A 125 -4.71 4.86 12.13
CA ILE A 125 -5.31 5.95 11.34
C ILE A 125 -5.07 5.72 9.85
N VAL A 126 -3.82 5.53 9.45
CA VAL A 126 -3.41 5.54 8.05
C VAL A 126 -3.89 4.27 7.34
N LEU A 127 -3.72 3.10 7.95
CA LEU A 127 -4.05 1.81 7.33
C LEU A 127 -5.56 1.66 7.05
N PRO A 128 -6.48 2.06 7.94
CA PRO A 128 -7.91 2.07 7.63
C PRO A 128 -8.27 3.07 6.53
N ILE A 129 -7.67 4.26 6.51
CA ILE A 129 -7.95 5.26 5.46
C ILE A 129 -7.54 4.71 4.08
N ILE A 130 -6.35 4.11 3.98
CA ILE A 130 -5.86 3.48 2.74
C ILE A 130 -6.80 2.33 2.31
N THR A 131 -7.22 1.51 3.27
CA THR A 131 -8.15 0.39 3.01
C THR A 131 -9.48 0.88 2.47
N LEU A 132 -10.08 1.90 3.09
CA LEU A 132 -11.35 2.49 2.66
C LEU A 132 -11.24 3.13 1.28
N TRP A 133 -10.13 3.82 0.99
CA TRP A 133 -9.86 4.35 -0.33
C TRP A 133 -9.74 3.23 -1.38
N GLY A 134 -9.05 2.13 -1.05
CA GLY A 134 -8.94 0.95 -1.91
C GLY A 134 -10.30 0.34 -2.23
N ILE A 135 -11.14 0.12 -1.21
CA ILE A 135 -12.51 -0.41 -1.36
C ILE A 135 -13.35 0.49 -2.26
N TRP A 136 -13.32 1.80 -1.99
CA TRP A 136 -14.06 2.77 -2.79
C TRP A 136 -13.54 2.81 -4.24
N GLY A 137 -12.23 2.73 -4.45
CA GLY A 137 -11.62 2.66 -5.77
C GLY A 137 -12.08 1.45 -6.58
N LEU A 138 -12.10 0.27 -5.96
CA LEU A 138 -12.62 -0.96 -6.58
C LEU A 138 -14.10 -0.86 -6.96
N TRP A 139 -14.90 -0.31 -6.05
CA TRP A 139 -16.32 -0.06 -6.31
C TRP A 139 -16.51 0.95 -7.46
N HIS A 140 -15.71 2.01 -7.51
CA HIS A 140 -15.78 3.03 -8.55
C HIS A 140 -15.45 2.46 -9.94
N ILE A 141 -14.39 1.65 -10.07
CA ILE A 141 -14.00 1.06 -11.36
C ILE A 141 -14.97 -0.03 -11.81
N SER A 142 -15.55 -0.81 -10.89
CA SER A 142 -16.48 -1.91 -11.24
C SER A 142 -17.86 -1.43 -11.70
N ARG A 143 -18.32 -0.27 -11.25
CA ARG A 143 -19.60 0.30 -11.69
C ARG A 143 -19.56 0.94 -13.07
N LYS A 144 -18.38 1.26 -13.61
CA LYS A 144 -18.25 1.92 -14.91
C LYS A 144 -18.51 0.99 -16.11
N ASP A 145 -18.54 -0.33 -15.91
CA ASP A 145 -18.81 -1.32 -16.97
C ASP A 145 -20.29 -1.72 -17.09
N VAL A 146 -21.16 -1.29 -16.16
CA VAL A 146 -22.60 -1.65 -16.17
C VAL A 146 -23.46 -0.63 -16.93
N VAL A 147 -22.89 0.51 -17.34
CA VAL A 147 -23.64 1.64 -17.94
C VAL A 147 -23.01 2.15 -19.25
N SER A 148 -22.20 1.33 -19.94
CA SER A 148 -21.64 1.69 -21.26
C SER A 148 -22.47 1.13 -22.41
#